data_AF-A0A7K0A0Q5-F1
#
_entry.id   AF-A0A7K0A0Q5-F1
#
_cell.length_a   1.000
_cell.length_b   1.000
_cell.length_c   1.000
_cell.angle_alpha   90.00
_cell.angle_beta   90.00
_cell.angle_gamma   90.00
#
_symmetry.space_group_name_H-M   'P 1'
#
loop_
_entity.id
_entity.type
_entity.pdbx_description
1 polymer ?
#
loop_
_entity_poly.entity_id
_entity_poly.type
_entity_poly.pdbx_seq_one_letter_code
_entity_poly.pdbx_strand_id
1 'polypeptide(L)'
;MIGSNGGPSVPTSLAVAAVMLASVVSVGAAGTPEDCGDDALQLPDGSCVHRSEKPPPGVDLRRRPTLDELKARRYGRSKQHQDAQVAETESGTSTAGAGTSIACIGDGVSGNRVQALYARSSNVGSRYDAVLPLIHRYAADADYAINVSAGKSGSGRRVRFATQVDCSLSVPEVTLSSSGVDTFSAMISELKAKGFDRSDRKYLIWVDAAVGICGLGQMYLDDRAGGDNRNNRGSMYARVDAPCWDYAEVHELIHTLGGVQDSSPNSTRAGHCVDENDTMCYVDTSKKSTRVVCSTAPSWEVDCGLDDYFNATPTAGSYLDSFWNTSRSSFLEGGPAPPAPPTISISVPRSVFAGNAFPVKASVSVPDGRSYSVRWSSSRTDCAFTRVGGLATSAYCPVAAGGSGGVSAKVTDQQSMSSSASATYKLAIPGSPRKTRAILRSSTTSIRRGRRAILRVKLRDATTGKAIIGMPLTVFAMPRGSTKWTKVAIRRTNVRGASRLRVSPRKTTAYSVVSGYTKTWRSAQSKALTITVRS
;
A
#
# COMPACT_ATOMS: atom_id res chain seq x y z
N MET A 1 -101.34 35.74 -7.88
CA MET A 1 -100.52 36.74 -7.19
C MET A 1 -99.25 36.94 -8.00
N ILE A 2 -99.16 38.12 -8.62
CA ILE A 2 -97.96 38.94 -8.97
C ILE A 2 -96.77 38.15 -9.58
N GLY A 3 -96.31 38.35 -10.81
CA GLY A 3 -96.50 39.30 -11.92
C GLY A 3 -95.37 39.00 -12.92
N SER A 4 -95.61 38.86 -14.23
CA SER A 4 -95.37 39.88 -15.29
C SER A 4 -93.92 40.41 -15.30
N ASN A 5 -93.19 40.60 -16.40
CA ASN A 5 -93.38 40.56 -17.85
C ASN A 5 -92.00 40.90 -18.47
N GLY A 6 -91.78 40.55 -19.74
CA GLY A 6 -90.87 41.30 -20.62
C GLY A 6 -89.61 40.58 -21.11
N GLY A 7 -89.65 40.03 -22.33
CA GLY A 7 -88.45 39.95 -23.18
C GLY A 7 -88.18 41.30 -23.86
N PRO A 8 -87.44 41.37 -24.99
CA PRO A 8 -86.34 40.55 -25.49
C PRO A 8 -85.08 41.41 -25.79
N SER A 9 -83.90 40.83 -26.03
CA SER A 9 -82.88 41.33 -26.99
C SER A 9 -81.54 40.59 -26.88
N VAL A 10 -81.02 40.18 -28.04
CA VAL A 10 -79.65 39.68 -28.25
C VAL A 10 -78.70 40.89 -28.36
N PRO A 11 -77.48 40.82 -27.80
CA PRO A 11 -76.30 41.03 -28.66
C PRO A 11 -75.11 40.10 -28.34
N THR A 12 -74.52 39.59 -29.43
CA THR A 12 -73.09 39.65 -29.79
C THR A 12 -71.99 39.43 -28.74
N SER A 13 -71.22 38.35 -28.98
CA SER A 13 -69.75 38.20 -28.91
C SER A 13 -68.99 38.51 -27.62
N LEU A 14 -68.46 37.45 -27.00
CA LEU A 14 -67.06 37.39 -26.59
C LEU A 14 -66.53 35.97 -26.79
N ALA A 15 -65.75 35.78 -27.86
CA ALA A 15 -64.92 34.60 -28.05
C ALA A 15 -63.78 34.67 -27.02
N VAL A 16 -63.83 33.80 -26.00
CA VAL A 16 -62.70 33.58 -25.12
C VAL A 16 -61.70 32.71 -25.89
N ALA A 17 -60.63 33.34 -26.39
CA ALA A 17 -59.48 32.64 -26.92
C ALA A 17 -58.83 31.85 -25.78
N ALA A 18 -59.04 30.54 -25.76
CA ALA A 18 -58.23 29.63 -24.97
C ALA A 18 -56.81 29.65 -25.55
N VAL A 19 -55.90 30.38 -24.88
CA VAL A 19 -54.47 30.27 -25.12
C VAL A 19 -54.05 28.88 -24.65
N MET A 20 -54.06 27.92 -25.56
CA MET A 20 -53.29 26.69 -25.43
C MET A 20 -51.82 27.09 -25.40
N LEU A 21 -51.24 27.26 -24.20
CA LEU A 21 -49.81 27.16 -24.05
C LEU A 21 -49.42 25.74 -24.43
N ALA A 22 -49.04 25.55 -25.69
CA ALA A 22 -48.22 24.43 -26.08
C ALA A 22 -46.92 24.55 -25.30
N SER A 23 -46.84 23.86 -24.15
CA SER A 23 -45.57 23.56 -23.53
C SER A 23 -44.79 22.75 -24.56
N VAL A 24 -43.89 23.42 -25.28
CA VAL A 24 -42.86 22.76 -26.05
C VAL A 24 -42.02 22.04 -25.02
N VAL A 25 -42.37 20.78 -24.74
CA VAL A 25 -41.43 19.84 -24.18
C VAL A 25 -40.39 19.69 -25.28
N SER A 26 -39.34 20.49 -25.20
CA SER A 26 -38.10 20.22 -25.90
C SER A 26 -37.64 18.88 -25.37
N VAL A 27 -38.06 17.80 -26.04
CA VAL A 27 -37.33 16.54 -26.01
C VAL A 27 -35.96 16.95 -26.53
N GLY A 28 -35.04 17.17 -25.60
CA GLY A 28 -33.65 17.44 -25.95
C GLY A 28 -33.24 16.36 -26.92
N ALA A 29 -32.94 16.77 -28.16
CA ALA A 29 -32.36 15.88 -29.13
C ALA A 29 -31.22 15.14 -28.42
N ALA A 30 -31.20 13.81 -28.51
CA ALA A 30 -30.08 13.02 -28.04
C ALA A 30 -28.82 13.67 -28.63
N GLY A 31 -28.04 14.34 -27.78
CA GLY A 31 -26.86 15.06 -28.22
C GLY A 31 -26.00 14.09 -29.03
N THR A 32 -25.52 14.55 -30.18
CA THR A 32 -24.43 13.88 -30.90
C THR A 32 -23.37 13.43 -29.89
N PRO A 33 -22.79 12.23 -30.00
CA PRO A 33 -21.65 11.86 -29.17
C PRO A 33 -20.65 13.00 -29.21
N GLU A 34 -20.31 13.57 -28.06
CA GLU A 34 -19.22 14.54 -28.00
C GLU A 34 -17.98 13.85 -28.55
N ASP A 35 -17.29 14.53 -29.45
CA ASP A 35 -16.04 14.05 -30.03
C ASP A 35 -15.02 13.87 -28.90
N CYS A 36 -14.27 12.77 -28.92
CA CYS A 36 -13.29 12.45 -27.89
C CYS A 36 -12.05 13.37 -27.94
N GLY A 37 -12.03 14.32 -28.88
CA GLY A 37 -10.91 15.21 -29.12
C GLY A 37 -9.73 14.49 -29.78
N ASP A 38 -8.65 15.23 -30.02
CA ASP A 38 -7.47 14.72 -30.73
C ASP A 38 -6.58 13.79 -29.88
N ASP A 39 -6.73 13.85 -28.55
CA ASP A 39 -5.84 13.20 -27.59
C ASP A 39 -6.37 11.84 -27.06
N ALA A 40 -7.62 11.49 -27.38
CA ALA A 40 -8.25 10.21 -27.07
C ALA A 40 -8.84 9.54 -28.33
N LEU A 41 -9.03 8.22 -28.29
CA LEU A 41 -9.61 7.44 -29.38
C LEU A 41 -11.11 7.26 -29.15
N GLN A 42 -11.93 7.56 -30.16
CA GLN A 42 -13.35 7.23 -30.15
C GLN A 42 -13.59 5.81 -30.66
N LEU A 43 -14.35 5.02 -29.88
CA LEU A 43 -14.78 3.67 -30.22
C LEU A 43 -16.13 3.71 -30.99
N PRO A 44 -16.49 2.63 -31.72
CA PRO A 44 -17.72 2.60 -32.51
C PRO A 44 -19.02 2.79 -31.71
N ASP A 45 -18.99 2.52 -30.40
CA ASP A 45 -20.13 2.74 -29.51
C ASP A 45 -20.20 4.17 -28.96
N GLY A 46 -19.35 5.08 -29.46
CA GLY A 46 -19.26 6.49 -29.07
C GLY A 46 -18.54 6.74 -27.75
N SER A 47 -18.00 5.70 -27.10
CA SER A 47 -17.14 5.87 -25.93
C SER A 47 -15.73 6.29 -26.33
N CYS A 48 -15.06 6.99 -25.43
CA CYS A 48 -13.67 7.40 -25.53
C CYS A 48 -12.77 6.43 -24.78
N VAL A 49 -11.55 6.27 -25.27
CA VAL A 49 -10.48 5.56 -24.60
C VAL A 49 -9.19 6.37 -24.77
N HIS A 50 -8.48 6.61 -23.67
CA HIS A 50 -7.18 7.26 -23.69
C HIS A 50 -6.11 6.33 -24.28
N ARG A 51 -4.90 6.85 -24.48
CA ARG A 51 -3.76 5.98 -24.77
C ARG A 51 -3.40 5.16 -23.54
N SER A 52 -2.91 3.94 -23.78
CA SER A 52 -2.48 3.05 -22.71
C SER A 52 -1.46 3.71 -21.79
N GLU A 53 -1.64 3.47 -20.51
CA GLU A 53 -0.96 4.15 -19.42
C GLU A 53 0.52 3.81 -19.45
N LYS A 54 1.29 4.75 -18.93
CA LYS A 54 2.71 4.54 -18.76
C LYS A 54 2.92 3.42 -17.75
N PRO A 55 3.73 2.39 -18.08
CA PRO A 55 3.99 1.32 -17.14
C PRO A 55 4.76 1.83 -15.91
N PRO A 56 4.66 1.13 -14.76
CA PRO A 56 5.51 1.41 -13.62
C PRO A 56 7.01 1.38 -14.00
N PRO A 57 7.87 2.17 -13.33
CA PRO A 57 9.30 2.20 -13.66
C PRO A 57 9.93 0.80 -13.68
N GLY A 58 10.59 0.47 -14.79
CA GLY A 58 11.26 -0.83 -14.98
C GLY A 58 10.35 -1.99 -15.40
N VAL A 59 9.06 -1.73 -15.67
CA VAL A 59 8.14 -2.73 -16.24
C VAL A 59 8.21 -2.72 -17.76
N ASP A 60 8.42 -3.90 -18.34
CA ASP A 60 8.35 -4.14 -19.78
C ASP A 60 6.95 -4.66 -20.16
N LEU A 61 6.19 -3.87 -20.92
CA LEU A 61 4.83 -4.21 -21.37
C LEU A 61 4.79 -5.33 -22.42
N ARG A 62 5.93 -5.77 -22.95
CA ARG A 62 6.04 -6.89 -23.89
C ARG A 62 6.50 -8.18 -23.23
N ARG A 63 6.70 -8.16 -21.91
CA ARG A 63 7.10 -9.35 -21.14
C ARG A 63 6.05 -9.74 -20.14
N ARG A 64 5.47 -10.92 -20.33
CA ARG A 64 4.53 -11.51 -19.38
C ARG A 64 5.27 -11.88 -18.07
N PRO A 65 4.83 -11.36 -16.91
CA PRO A 65 5.48 -11.67 -15.63
C PRO A 65 5.19 -13.11 -15.18
N THR A 66 6.15 -13.70 -14.49
CA THR A 66 6.00 -14.98 -13.79
C THR A 66 5.14 -14.82 -12.53
N LEU A 67 4.64 -15.94 -11.99
CA LEU A 67 3.85 -15.92 -10.75
C LEU A 67 4.65 -15.37 -9.56
N ASP A 68 5.93 -15.71 -9.46
CA ASP A 68 6.80 -15.22 -8.39
C ASP A 68 7.05 -13.71 -8.51
N GLU A 69 7.20 -13.20 -9.73
CA GLU A 69 7.27 -11.76 -9.97
C GLU A 69 5.97 -11.06 -9.58
N LEU A 70 4.80 -11.62 -9.92
CA LEU A 70 3.50 -11.09 -9.50
C LEU A 70 3.33 -11.08 -7.98
N LYS A 71 3.74 -12.15 -7.28
CA LYS A 71 3.73 -12.22 -5.81
C LYS A 71 4.74 -11.26 -5.16
N ALA A 72 5.86 -11.00 -5.83
CA ALA A 72 6.92 -10.12 -5.35
C ALA A 72 6.60 -8.64 -5.57
N ARG A 73 5.82 -8.31 -6.62
CA ARG A 73 5.32 -6.95 -6.87
C ARG A 73 4.48 -6.46 -5.71
N ARG A 74 4.52 -5.14 -5.50
CA ARG A 74 3.92 -4.47 -4.34
C ARG A 74 3.20 -3.18 -4.72
N TYR A 75 2.68 -3.09 -5.96
CA TYR A 75 2.07 -1.86 -6.46
C TYR A 75 0.85 -1.47 -5.60
N GLY A 76 -0.05 -2.41 -5.34
CA GLY A 76 -1.23 -2.26 -4.48
C GLY A 76 -1.01 -2.71 -3.04
N ARG A 77 0.10 -3.39 -2.71
CA ARG A 77 0.50 -3.60 -1.31
C ARG A 77 0.71 -2.27 -0.57
N SER A 78 1.09 -1.20 -1.27
CA SER A 78 1.12 0.16 -0.70
C SER A 78 -0.27 0.76 -0.41
N LYS A 79 -1.34 0.23 -1.03
CA LYS A 79 -2.74 0.67 -0.89
C LYS A 79 -3.30 0.25 0.46
N GLN A 80 -3.09 -1.00 0.88
CA GLN A 80 -3.63 -1.51 2.15
C GLN A 80 -2.58 -1.67 3.27
N HIS A 81 -1.33 -2.10 3.04
CA HIS A 81 -0.38 -2.44 4.12
C HIS A 81 1.09 -2.63 3.64
N GLN A 82 2.07 -1.93 4.21
CA GLN A 82 3.49 -2.34 4.14
C GLN A 82 3.82 -3.38 5.23
N ASP A 83 3.95 -4.66 4.85
CA ASP A 83 4.59 -5.70 5.69
C ASP A 83 5.86 -6.28 5.05
N ALA A 84 6.93 -6.27 5.84
CA ALA A 84 8.12 -7.09 5.64
C ALA A 84 7.81 -8.57 5.96
N GLN A 85 8.52 -9.46 5.27
CA GLN A 85 8.38 -10.93 5.29
C GLN A 85 7.97 -11.53 6.65
N VAL A 86 6.86 -12.27 6.66
CA VAL A 86 6.54 -13.26 7.68
C VAL A 86 6.38 -14.60 6.97
N ALA A 87 7.20 -15.56 7.37
CA ALA A 87 7.09 -16.95 6.95
C ALA A 87 5.74 -17.53 7.39
N GLU A 88 5.15 -18.35 6.53
CA GLU A 88 3.90 -19.08 6.78
C GLU A 88 3.96 -19.88 8.09
N THR A 89 2.95 -19.69 8.93
CA THR A 89 2.40 -20.73 9.80
C THR A 89 0.91 -20.43 10.00
N GLU A 90 0.09 -21.44 9.74
CA GLU A 90 -1.37 -21.42 9.65
C GLU A 90 -2.13 -21.21 10.98
N SER A 91 -3.43 -20.96 10.78
CA SER A 91 -4.57 -21.16 11.70
C SER A 91 -4.80 -20.14 12.80
N GLY A 92 -5.69 -19.20 12.48
CA GLY A 92 -6.45 -18.39 13.43
C GLY A 92 -7.62 -17.72 12.70
N THR A 93 -8.85 -18.04 13.11
CA THR A 93 -10.11 -17.51 12.57
C THR A 93 -10.09 -15.98 12.55
N SER A 94 -9.96 -15.37 11.37
CA SER A 94 -9.91 -13.92 11.18
C SER A 94 -11.32 -13.36 11.02
N THR A 95 -11.74 -12.53 11.97
CA THR A 95 -12.75 -11.50 11.71
C THR A 95 -12.22 -10.58 10.61
N ALA A 96 -12.99 -10.42 9.52
CA ALA A 96 -12.64 -9.62 8.35
C ALA A 96 -12.18 -8.20 8.76
N GLY A 97 -10.89 -7.92 8.61
CA GLY A 97 -10.35 -6.57 8.74
C GLY A 97 -10.80 -5.72 7.55
N ALA A 98 -11.27 -4.50 7.82
CA ALA A 98 -11.60 -3.54 6.77
C ALA A 98 -10.38 -3.32 5.87
N GLY A 99 -10.53 -3.55 4.56
CA GLY A 99 -9.43 -3.46 3.59
C GLY A 99 -8.62 -4.75 3.45
N THR A 100 -9.25 -5.93 3.48
CA THR A 100 -8.61 -7.20 3.04
C THR A 100 -9.50 -8.01 2.09
N SER A 101 -10.75 -7.60 1.90
CA SER A 101 -11.74 -8.22 1.02
C SER A 101 -12.62 -7.14 0.38
N ILE A 102 -13.24 -7.49 -0.75
CA ILE A 102 -14.32 -6.70 -1.35
C ILE A 102 -15.54 -6.61 -0.41
N ALA A 103 -16.41 -5.64 -0.65
CA ALA A 103 -17.70 -5.56 0.05
C ALA A 103 -18.66 -6.65 -0.44
N CYS A 104 -19.37 -7.29 0.49
CA CYS A 104 -20.52 -8.14 0.15
C CYS A 104 -21.79 -7.28 0.13
N ILE A 105 -22.33 -7.02 -1.06
CA ILE A 105 -23.44 -6.07 -1.24
C ILE A 105 -24.64 -6.78 -1.88
N GLY A 106 -25.71 -6.94 -1.09
CA GLY A 106 -26.92 -7.63 -1.51
C GLY A 106 -26.64 -9.11 -1.81
N ASP A 107 -27.25 -9.62 -2.88
CA ASP A 107 -27.10 -11.00 -3.35
C ASP A 107 -25.84 -11.24 -4.20
N GLY A 108 -25.02 -10.21 -4.44
CA GLY A 108 -23.86 -10.29 -5.32
C GLY A 108 -24.16 -10.32 -6.82
N VAL A 109 -25.44 -10.29 -7.23
CA VAL A 109 -25.85 -10.54 -8.63
C VAL A 109 -26.79 -9.46 -9.16
N SER A 110 -27.81 -9.08 -8.42
CA SER A 110 -28.84 -8.13 -8.88
C SER A 110 -28.34 -6.69 -8.95
N GLY A 111 -28.90 -5.92 -9.88
CA GLY A 111 -28.56 -4.50 -10.09
C GLY A 111 -27.21 -4.29 -10.77
N ASN A 112 -26.77 -3.02 -10.80
CA ASN A 112 -25.51 -2.63 -11.43
C ASN A 112 -24.31 -3.19 -10.65
N ARG A 113 -23.45 -3.95 -11.34
CA ARG A 113 -22.27 -4.61 -10.76
C ARG A 113 -21.00 -4.43 -11.60
N VAL A 114 -19.86 -4.39 -10.92
CA VAL A 114 -18.56 -4.59 -11.56
C VAL A 114 -18.28 -6.10 -11.62
N GLN A 115 -18.25 -6.68 -12.81
CA GLN A 115 -17.91 -8.09 -13.04
C GLN A 115 -16.42 -8.20 -13.31
N ALA A 116 -15.71 -8.91 -12.44
CA ALA A 116 -14.33 -9.29 -12.69
C ALA A 116 -14.26 -10.39 -13.76
N LEU A 117 -13.25 -10.33 -14.63
CA LEU A 117 -12.94 -11.38 -15.60
C LEU A 117 -11.43 -11.67 -15.61
N TYR A 118 -11.05 -12.93 -15.75
CA TYR A 118 -9.70 -13.31 -16.13
C TYR A 118 -9.72 -13.72 -17.59
N ALA A 119 -9.06 -12.98 -18.46
CA ALA A 119 -9.00 -13.28 -19.88
C ALA A 119 -7.61 -13.77 -20.28
N ARG A 120 -7.54 -14.72 -21.20
CA ARG A 120 -6.27 -15.17 -21.79
C ARG A 120 -6.42 -15.40 -23.28
N SER A 121 -5.29 -15.37 -23.98
CA SER A 121 -5.24 -15.83 -25.36
C SER A 121 -5.38 -17.35 -25.46
N SER A 122 -6.04 -17.80 -26.52
CA SER A 122 -6.23 -19.21 -26.88
C SER A 122 -4.93 -19.98 -27.10
N ASN A 123 -3.87 -19.30 -27.55
CA ASN A 123 -2.54 -19.89 -27.74
C ASN A 123 -1.68 -19.92 -26.45
N VAL A 124 -2.24 -19.52 -25.31
CA VAL A 124 -1.55 -19.49 -24.02
C VAL A 124 -2.30 -20.38 -23.02
N GLY A 125 -1.56 -21.24 -22.32
CA GLY A 125 -2.10 -22.06 -21.24
C GLY A 125 -2.62 -21.22 -20.07
N SER A 126 -3.71 -21.67 -19.44
CA SER A 126 -4.32 -20.97 -18.31
C SER A 126 -3.40 -20.98 -17.08
N ARG A 127 -3.36 -19.86 -16.38
CA ARG A 127 -2.79 -19.72 -15.03
C ARG A 127 -3.87 -19.38 -14.00
N TYR A 128 -5.15 -19.52 -14.37
CA TYR A 128 -6.29 -19.02 -13.61
C TYR A 128 -6.22 -19.41 -12.13
N ASP A 129 -6.11 -20.70 -11.82
CA ASP A 129 -6.05 -21.18 -10.42
C ASP A 129 -4.89 -20.56 -9.63
N ALA A 130 -3.76 -20.32 -10.29
CA ALA A 130 -2.56 -19.77 -9.65
C ALA A 130 -2.67 -18.25 -9.40
N VAL A 131 -3.41 -17.51 -10.22
CA VAL A 131 -3.53 -16.05 -10.13
C VAL A 131 -4.84 -15.59 -9.50
N LEU A 132 -5.85 -16.46 -9.37
CA LEU A 132 -7.14 -16.10 -8.78
C LEU A 132 -7.02 -15.48 -7.38
N PRO A 133 -6.18 -15.99 -6.44
CA PRO A 133 -5.97 -15.33 -5.16
C PRO A 133 -5.36 -13.94 -5.27
N LEU A 134 -4.54 -13.69 -6.30
CA LEU A 134 -3.98 -12.36 -6.58
C LEU A 134 -5.05 -11.43 -7.16
N ILE A 135 -5.90 -11.90 -8.07
CA ILE A 135 -7.00 -11.10 -8.62
C ILE A 135 -8.00 -10.69 -7.52
N HIS A 136 -8.36 -11.61 -6.62
CA HIS A 136 -9.19 -11.28 -5.45
C HIS A 136 -8.56 -10.15 -4.62
N ARG A 137 -7.23 -10.20 -4.46
CA ARG A 137 -6.48 -9.18 -3.76
C ARG A 137 -6.49 -7.84 -4.49
N TYR A 138 -6.22 -7.81 -5.79
CA TYR A 138 -6.20 -6.60 -6.60
C TYR A 138 -7.57 -5.92 -6.63
N ALA A 139 -8.66 -6.68 -6.74
CA ALA A 139 -10.02 -6.16 -6.63
C ALA A 139 -10.31 -5.55 -5.24
N ALA A 140 -9.85 -6.20 -4.17
CA ALA A 140 -9.99 -5.65 -2.82
C ALA A 140 -9.16 -4.37 -2.62
N ASP A 141 -7.94 -4.33 -3.17
CA ASP A 141 -7.09 -3.12 -3.16
C ASP A 141 -7.77 -1.97 -3.93
N ALA A 142 -8.49 -2.28 -5.02
CA ALA A 142 -9.24 -1.28 -5.78
C ALA A 142 -10.50 -0.76 -5.05
N ASP A 143 -11.30 -1.66 -4.48
CA ASP A 143 -12.44 -1.30 -3.61
C ASP A 143 -11.99 -0.43 -2.43
N TYR A 144 -10.87 -0.79 -1.81
CA TYR A 144 -10.31 -0.03 -0.70
C TYR A 144 -9.89 1.38 -1.11
N ALA A 145 -9.20 1.55 -2.24
CA ALA A 145 -8.78 2.86 -2.72
C ALA A 145 -9.98 3.80 -2.91
N ILE A 146 -11.03 3.33 -3.62
CA ILE A 146 -12.26 4.09 -3.83
C ILE A 146 -12.93 4.43 -2.50
N ASN A 147 -13.03 3.46 -1.59
CA ASN A 147 -13.70 3.65 -0.31
C ASN A 147 -12.98 4.64 0.61
N VAL A 148 -11.65 4.55 0.69
CA VAL A 148 -10.85 5.45 1.53
C VAL A 148 -10.80 6.85 0.94
N SER A 149 -10.68 6.99 -0.38
CA SER A 149 -10.79 8.29 -1.04
C SER A 149 -12.15 8.93 -0.79
N ALA A 150 -13.24 8.15 -0.84
CA ALA A 150 -14.58 8.65 -0.51
C ALA A 150 -14.66 9.13 0.94
N GLY A 151 -14.08 8.34 1.87
CA GLY A 151 -14.08 8.64 3.30
C GLY A 151 -13.48 10.01 3.66
N LYS A 152 -12.65 10.61 2.79
CA LYS A 152 -12.08 11.94 3.01
C LYS A 152 -13.14 13.06 3.09
N SER A 153 -14.26 12.91 2.39
CA SER A 153 -15.40 13.83 2.52
C SER A 153 -16.48 13.33 3.49
N GLY A 154 -16.19 12.31 4.30
CA GLY A 154 -17.03 11.88 5.41
C GLY A 154 -18.00 10.74 5.09
N SER A 155 -18.00 10.20 3.87
CA SER A 155 -18.84 9.05 3.50
C SER A 155 -18.06 8.02 2.68
N GLY A 156 -18.31 6.72 2.90
CA GLY A 156 -17.65 5.65 2.15
C GLY A 156 -18.33 5.37 0.80
N ARG A 157 -17.58 4.74 -0.11
CA ARG A 157 -18.08 4.18 -1.37
C ARG A 157 -17.43 2.83 -1.61
N ARG A 158 -18.23 1.78 -1.63
CA ARG A 158 -17.75 0.42 -1.92
C ARG A 158 -18.09 0.05 -3.36
N VAL A 159 -17.20 -0.64 -4.06
CA VAL A 159 -17.49 -1.16 -5.39
C VAL A 159 -18.49 -2.29 -5.27
N ARG A 160 -19.58 -2.21 -6.05
CA ARG A 160 -20.58 -3.28 -6.17
C ARG A 160 -20.04 -4.41 -7.03
N PHE A 161 -19.03 -5.14 -6.57
CA PHE A 161 -18.53 -6.29 -7.30
C PHE A 161 -19.61 -7.38 -7.43
N ALA A 162 -19.60 -8.08 -8.57
CA ALA A 162 -20.34 -9.32 -8.70
C ALA A 162 -19.67 -10.41 -7.84
N THR A 163 -20.45 -11.08 -7.00
CA THR A 163 -19.92 -12.09 -6.07
C THR A 163 -20.65 -13.41 -6.20
N GLN A 164 -20.01 -14.48 -5.71
CA GLN A 164 -20.67 -15.74 -5.42
C GLN A 164 -21.48 -15.63 -4.11
N VAL A 165 -22.20 -16.70 -3.78
CA VAL A 165 -23.06 -16.77 -2.57
C VAL A 165 -22.26 -16.64 -1.26
N ASP A 166 -20.98 -16.99 -1.27
CA ASP A 166 -20.07 -16.88 -0.13
C ASP A 166 -19.36 -15.51 -0.05
N CYS A 167 -19.85 -14.52 -0.81
CA CYS A 167 -19.25 -13.19 -0.95
C CYS A 167 -17.84 -13.17 -1.58
N SER A 168 -17.36 -14.29 -2.14
CA SER A 168 -16.12 -14.28 -2.91
C SER A 168 -16.33 -13.60 -4.27
N LEU A 169 -15.30 -12.95 -4.79
CA LEU A 169 -15.35 -12.28 -6.09
C LEU A 169 -15.71 -13.30 -7.18
N SER A 170 -16.70 -12.99 -8.02
CA SER A 170 -16.99 -13.80 -9.19
C SER A 170 -16.01 -13.46 -10.30
N VAL A 171 -15.16 -14.40 -10.72
CA VAL A 171 -14.14 -14.20 -11.76
C VAL A 171 -14.22 -15.30 -12.83
N PRO A 172 -15.11 -15.22 -13.82
CA PRO A 172 -15.09 -16.13 -14.96
C PRO A 172 -13.74 -16.11 -15.70
N GLU A 173 -13.21 -17.29 -16.04
CA GLU A 173 -12.12 -17.42 -17.01
C GLU A 173 -12.68 -17.32 -18.44
N VAL A 174 -12.06 -16.48 -19.27
CA VAL A 174 -12.46 -16.28 -20.67
C VAL A 174 -11.27 -16.53 -21.59
N THR A 175 -11.45 -17.44 -22.54
CA THR A 175 -10.48 -17.65 -23.63
C THR A 175 -10.87 -16.80 -24.83
N LEU A 176 -9.97 -15.90 -25.22
CA LEU A 176 -10.07 -15.05 -26.41
C LEU A 176 -9.15 -15.57 -27.52
N SER A 177 -9.37 -15.18 -28.76
CA SER A 177 -8.41 -15.45 -29.84
C SER A 177 -7.09 -14.70 -29.58
N SER A 178 -6.02 -15.06 -30.30
CA SER A 178 -4.76 -14.30 -30.21
C SER A 178 -4.95 -12.84 -30.66
N SER A 179 -5.70 -12.61 -31.74
CA SER A 179 -6.07 -11.26 -32.18
C SER A 179 -7.00 -10.55 -31.20
N GLY A 180 -7.82 -11.29 -30.46
CA GLY A 180 -8.74 -10.76 -29.46
C GLY A 180 -8.02 -10.07 -28.31
N VAL A 181 -6.83 -10.53 -27.94
CA VAL A 181 -6.01 -9.88 -26.90
C VAL A 181 -5.09 -8.78 -27.45
N ASP A 182 -4.90 -8.65 -28.76
CA ASP A 182 -3.94 -7.68 -29.31
C ASP A 182 -4.40 -6.22 -29.18
N THR A 183 -5.71 -5.98 -29.17
CA THR A 183 -6.29 -4.62 -29.07
C THR A 183 -7.49 -4.59 -28.14
N PHE A 184 -7.84 -3.38 -27.67
CA PHE A 184 -9.01 -3.17 -26.82
C PHE A 184 -10.32 -3.46 -27.55
N SER A 185 -10.48 -2.95 -28.77
CA SER A 185 -11.70 -3.12 -29.57
C SER A 185 -11.94 -4.58 -29.97
N ALA A 186 -10.88 -5.33 -30.29
CA ALA A 186 -10.99 -6.77 -30.58
C ALA A 186 -11.41 -7.54 -29.31
N MET A 187 -10.82 -7.22 -28.16
CA MET A 187 -11.18 -7.84 -26.87
C MET A 187 -12.66 -7.60 -26.56
N ILE A 188 -13.12 -6.35 -26.65
CA ILE A 188 -14.53 -5.98 -26.39
C ILE A 188 -15.46 -6.75 -27.34
N SER A 189 -15.13 -6.81 -28.63
CA SER A 189 -15.97 -7.49 -29.63
C SER A 189 -16.12 -8.98 -29.31
N GLU A 190 -15.02 -9.65 -28.93
CA GLU A 190 -15.07 -11.07 -28.56
C GLU A 190 -15.73 -11.32 -27.20
N LEU A 191 -15.55 -10.45 -26.21
CA LEU A 191 -16.24 -10.53 -24.92
C LEU A 191 -17.76 -10.42 -25.12
N LYS A 192 -18.21 -9.45 -25.93
CA LYS A 192 -19.62 -9.33 -26.32
C LYS A 192 -20.14 -10.58 -27.00
N ALA A 193 -19.40 -11.11 -27.99
CA ALA A 193 -19.76 -12.35 -28.66
C ALA A 193 -19.83 -13.58 -27.72
N LYS A 194 -19.18 -13.52 -26.56
CA LYS A 194 -19.22 -14.54 -25.51
C LYS A 194 -20.28 -14.27 -24.42
N GLY A 195 -21.12 -13.24 -24.59
CA GLY A 195 -22.21 -12.90 -23.66
C GLY A 195 -21.81 -12.01 -22.50
N PHE A 196 -20.62 -11.40 -22.54
CA PHE A 196 -20.20 -10.39 -21.57
C PHE A 196 -20.61 -8.99 -22.05
N ASP A 197 -21.91 -8.77 -22.27
CA ASP A 197 -22.48 -7.53 -22.83
C ASP A 197 -23.67 -6.98 -22.01
N ARG A 198 -23.85 -7.45 -20.78
CA ARG A 198 -24.99 -7.06 -19.95
C ARG A 198 -24.97 -5.56 -19.64
N SER A 199 -26.13 -4.92 -19.78
CA SER A 199 -26.30 -3.48 -19.56
C SER A 199 -26.19 -3.06 -18.08
N ASP A 200 -26.24 -4.01 -17.15
CA ASP A 200 -26.04 -3.80 -15.71
C ASP A 200 -24.64 -4.21 -15.25
N ARG A 201 -23.67 -4.30 -16.18
CA ARG A 201 -22.29 -4.72 -15.89
C ARG A 201 -21.24 -3.76 -16.41
N LYS A 202 -20.31 -3.38 -15.53
CA LYS A 202 -18.97 -2.92 -15.93
C LYS A 202 -18.01 -4.08 -15.78
N TYR A 203 -17.20 -4.36 -16.79
CA TYR A 203 -16.28 -5.48 -16.78
C TYR A 203 -14.88 -4.97 -16.45
N LEU A 204 -14.31 -5.44 -15.34
CA LEU A 204 -12.90 -5.23 -15.00
C LEU A 204 -12.13 -6.50 -15.33
N ILE A 205 -11.28 -6.44 -16.35
CA ILE A 205 -10.67 -7.60 -16.99
C ILE A 205 -9.17 -7.63 -16.71
N TRP A 206 -8.72 -8.64 -15.98
CA TRP A 206 -7.32 -9.00 -15.89
C TRP A 206 -6.95 -9.85 -17.10
N VAL A 207 -6.34 -9.23 -18.11
CA VAL A 207 -5.92 -9.91 -19.33
C VAL A 207 -4.52 -10.46 -19.14
N ASP A 208 -4.37 -11.77 -19.22
CA ASP A 208 -3.08 -12.45 -19.09
C ASP A 208 -2.28 -12.40 -20.40
N ALA A 209 -1.99 -11.18 -20.82
CA ALA A 209 -1.22 -10.83 -22.00
C ALA A 209 -0.16 -9.77 -21.67
N ALA A 210 0.77 -9.57 -22.60
CA ALA A 210 1.80 -8.54 -22.54
C ALA A 210 2.03 -8.02 -23.96
N VAL A 211 1.02 -7.33 -24.50
CA VAL A 211 1.00 -6.89 -25.91
C VAL A 211 1.43 -5.43 -26.10
N GLY A 212 1.94 -4.79 -25.04
CA GLY A 212 2.25 -3.35 -25.05
C GLY A 212 1.14 -2.48 -24.48
N ILE A 213 0.14 -3.08 -23.82
CA ILE A 213 -0.91 -2.38 -23.08
C ILE A 213 -0.59 -2.52 -21.59
N CYS A 214 -0.79 -1.46 -20.82
CA CYS A 214 -0.76 -1.47 -19.36
C CYS A 214 -2.20 -1.71 -18.84
N GLY A 215 -3.08 -0.79 -19.16
CA GLY A 215 -4.52 -0.80 -18.99
C GLY A 215 -5.17 0.09 -20.06
N LEU A 216 -6.51 0.04 -20.12
CA LEU A 216 -7.40 0.88 -20.94
C LEU A 216 -8.83 0.80 -20.38
N GLY A 217 -9.48 1.95 -20.19
CA GLY A 217 -10.86 2.05 -19.73
C GLY A 217 -11.75 2.80 -20.72
N GLN A 218 -12.96 2.29 -20.98
CA GLN A 218 -13.97 3.06 -21.70
C GLN A 218 -14.51 4.19 -20.82
N MET A 219 -14.77 5.36 -21.40
CA MET A 219 -15.47 6.46 -20.76
C MET A 219 -16.34 7.18 -21.79
N TYR A 220 -17.60 7.49 -21.47
CA TYR A 220 -18.39 8.43 -22.26
C TYR A 220 -18.11 9.86 -21.79
N LEU A 221 -17.92 10.79 -22.72
CA LEU A 221 -18.06 12.23 -22.44
C LEU A 221 -19.55 12.51 -22.23
N ASP A 222 -19.89 12.72 -20.97
CA ASP A 222 -21.24 12.93 -20.48
C ASP A 222 -21.15 13.56 -19.09
N ASP A 223 -21.44 14.85 -19.02
CA ASP A 223 -21.27 15.65 -17.81
C ASP A 223 -22.53 15.78 -16.96
N ARG A 224 -23.62 15.12 -17.37
CA ARG A 224 -24.88 15.15 -16.63
C ARG A 224 -24.69 14.57 -15.23
N ALA A 225 -25.08 15.32 -14.20
CA ALA A 225 -25.01 14.88 -12.80
C ALA A 225 -25.98 13.75 -12.44
N GLY A 226 -27.03 13.55 -13.25
CA GLY A 226 -28.12 12.64 -12.99
C GLY A 226 -27.80 11.18 -13.27
N GLY A 227 -28.69 10.28 -12.82
CA GLY A 227 -28.56 8.85 -13.08
C GLY A 227 -28.66 8.48 -14.56
N ASP A 228 -29.13 9.39 -15.41
CA ASP A 228 -29.18 9.29 -16.87
C ASP A 228 -27.84 9.61 -17.56
N ASN A 229 -26.76 9.85 -16.80
CA ASN A 229 -25.40 9.83 -17.32
C ASN A 229 -25.08 8.47 -17.99
N ARG A 230 -24.53 8.47 -19.20
CA ARG A 230 -24.18 7.25 -19.95
C ARG A 230 -23.20 6.34 -19.19
N ASN A 231 -22.27 6.91 -18.43
CA ASN A 231 -21.34 6.16 -17.59
C ASN A 231 -22.02 5.45 -16.41
N ASN A 232 -23.27 5.79 -16.09
CA ASN A 232 -24.02 5.18 -14.99
C ASN A 232 -24.83 3.94 -15.39
N ARG A 233 -24.70 3.47 -16.64
CA ARG A 233 -25.42 2.31 -17.19
C ARG A 233 -24.63 1.66 -18.32
N GLY A 234 -25.17 0.58 -18.87
CA GLY A 234 -24.64 -0.07 -20.05
C GLY A 234 -23.40 -0.92 -19.75
N SER A 235 -23.07 -1.78 -20.71
CA SER A 235 -21.83 -2.55 -20.66
C SER A 235 -20.63 -1.64 -20.94
N MET A 236 -19.67 -1.58 -20.03
CA MET A 236 -18.38 -0.89 -20.28
C MET A 236 -17.22 -1.78 -19.84
N TYR A 237 -16.04 -1.60 -20.43
CA TYR A 237 -14.89 -2.49 -20.24
C TYR A 237 -13.68 -1.70 -19.73
N ALA A 238 -12.99 -2.26 -18.75
CA ALA A 238 -11.72 -1.81 -18.19
C ALA A 238 -10.73 -2.96 -18.26
N ARG A 239 -9.70 -2.83 -19.08
CA ARG A 239 -8.67 -3.86 -19.31
C ARG A 239 -7.43 -3.54 -18.50
N VAL A 240 -6.83 -4.53 -17.85
CA VAL A 240 -5.48 -4.43 -17.27
C VAL A 240 -4.65 -5.65 -17.67
N ASP A 241 -3.52 -5.42 -18.34
CA ASP A 241 -2.61 -6.47 -18.80
C ASP A 241 -1.66 -6.90 -17.69
N ALA A 242 -1.20 -8.16 -17.75
CA ALA A 242 -0.39 -8.79 -16.70
C ALA A 242 0.84 -7.97 -16.24
N PRO A 243 1.59 -7.27 -17.12
CA PRO A 243 2.66 -6.38 -16.69
C PRO A 243 2.23 -5.30 -15.68
N CYS A 244 0.96 -4.87 -15.69
CA CYS A 244 0.41 -3.78 -14.88
C CYS A 244 -0.69 -4.21 -13.89
N TRP A 245 -0.88 -5.52 -13.65
CA TRP A 245 -1.72 -5.97 -12.53
C TRP A 245 -1.21 -5.41 -11.20
N ASP A 246 -2.15 -5.11 -10.30
CA ASP A 246 -1.98 -4.43 -8.99
C ASP A 246 -1.70 -2.92 -9.09
N TYR A 247 -1.67 -2.36 -10.31
CA TYR A 247 -1.35 -0.97 -10.58
C TYR A 247 -2.57 -0.20 -11.10
N ALA A 248 -3.06 -0.56 -12.29
CA ALA A 248 -4.02 0.24 -13.07
C ALA A 248 -5.51 -0.06 -12.78
N GLU A 249 -5.86 -1.05 -11.95
CA GLU A 249 -7.25 -1.47 -11.77
C GLU A 249 -8.20 -0.35 -11.34
N VAL A 250 -7.76 0.48 -10.38
CA VAL A 250 -8.56 1.62 -9.91
C VAL A 250 -8.67 2.67 -11.00
N HIS A 251 -7.57 2.95 -11.69
CA HIS A 251 -7.49 3.93 -12.76
C HIS A 251 -8.50 3.60 -13.88
N GLU A 252 -8.42 2.38 -14.42
CA GLU A 252 -9.31 1.96 -15.49
C GLU A 252 -10.77 1.83 -15.04
N LEU A 253 -10.97 1.41 -13.79
CA LEU A 253 -12.31 1.34 -13.22
C LEU A 253 -12.93 2.74 -13.12
N ILE A 254 -12.19 3.76 -12.67
CA ILE A 254 -12.68 5.14 -12.59
C ILE A 254 -13.08 5.67 -13.97
N HIS A 255 -12.33 5.36 -15.03
CA HIS A 255 -12.76 5.64 -16.41
C HIS A 255 -14.13 5.06 -16.72
N THR A 256 -14.34 3.77 -16.46
CA THR A 256 -15.65 3.15 -16.71
C THR A 256 -16.74 3.69 -15.80
N LEU A 257 -16.41 4.29 -14.66
CA LEU A 257 -17.36 4.98 -13.78
C LEU A 257 -17.59 6.46 -14.19
N GLY A 258 -16.87 6.95 -15.20
CA GLY A 258 -17.07 8.25 -15.84
C GLY A 258 -16.07 9.35 -15.44
N GLY A 259 -14.95 9.04 -14.79
CA GLY A 259 -13.89 10.02 -14.54
C GLY A 259 -12.72 9.89 -15.54
N VAL A 260 -12.02 10.93 -15.97
CA VAL A 260 -12.22 12.36 -15.69
C VAL A 260 -12.93 13.01 -16.90
N GLN A 261 -14.01 13.76 -16.66
CA GLN A 261 -14.73 14.48 -17.73
C GLN A 261 -13.95 15.71 -18.22
N ASP A 262 -14.25 16.17 -19.43
CA ASP A 262 -13.55 17.30 -20.06
C ASP A 262 -13.81 18.66 -19.39
N SER A 263 -14.99 18.82 -18.79
CA SER A 263 -15.36 20.05 -18.08
C SER A 263 -14.85 20.12 -16.64
N SER A 264 -14.21 19.04 -16.15
CA SER A 264 -13.61 19.02 -14.80
C SER A 264 -12.56 20.14 -14.67
N PRO A 265 -12.52 20.85 -13.51
CA PRO A 265 -11.67 22.02 -13.31
C PRO A 265 -10.20 21.81 -13.69
N ASN A 266 -9.65 20.62 -13.42
CA ASN A 266 -8.24 20.29 -13.67
C ASN A 266 -8.06 19.26 -14.78
N SER A 267 -9.04 19.12 -15.67
CA SER A 267 -8.98 18.16 -16.77
C SER A 267 -7.86 18.45 -17.78
N THR A 268 -7.22 17.38 -18.22
CA THR A 268 -6.35 17.36 -19.41
C THR A 268 -7.15 17.44 -20.70
N ARG A 269 -8.44 17.09 -20.67
CA ARG A 269 -9.30 16.79 -21.83
C ARG A 269 -8.87 15.57 -22.64
N ALA A 270 -8.12 14.68 -22.00
CA ALA A 270 -7.66 13.42 -22.57
C ALA A 270 -7.97 12.24 -21.61
N GLY A 271 -8.95 12.43 -20.73
CA GLY A 271 -9.37 11.47 -19.71
C GLY A 271 -8.67 11.62 -18.35
N HIS A 272 -7.63 12.44 -18.23
CA HIS A 272 -6.82 12.62 -17.02
C HIS A 272 -6.97 14.01 -16.39
N CYS A 273 -6.30 14.23 -15.26
CA CYS A 273 -6.23 15.51 -14.54
C CYS A 273 -4.77 16.00 -14.36
N VAL A 274 -4.58 17.21 -13.80
CA VAL A 274 -3.24 17.80 -13.61
C VAL A 274 -2.78 17.90 -12.14
N ASP A 275 -3.55 17.36 -11.21
CA ASP A 275 -3.40 17.50 -9.76
C ASP A 275 -2.67 16.29 -9.15
N GLU A 276 -1.34 16.31 -9.20
CA GLU A 276 -0.54 15.27 -8.55
C GLU A 276 -0.82 15.29 -7.03
N ASN A 277 -1.13 14.15 -6.40
CA ASN A 277 -0.68 12.79 -6.70
C ASN A 277 -1.84 11.84 -7.08
N ASP A 278 -2.92 12.35 -7.68
CA ASP A 278 -4.12 11.56 -7.95
C ASP A 278 -3.90 10.41 -8.94
N THR A 279 -4.67 9.33 -8.77
CA THR A 279 -4.53 8.13 -9.59
C THR A 279 -4.78 8.40 -11.06
N MET A 280 -5.53 9.45 -11.41
CA MET A 280 -5.85 9.87 -12.79
C MET A 280 -4.99 11.03 -13.28
N CYS A 281 -4.03 11.53 -12.50
CA CYS A 281 -3.27 12.72 -12.86
C CYS A 281 -1.83 12.36 -13.23
N TYR A 282 -1.46 12.60 -14.49
CA TYR A 282 -0.08 12.55 -14.97
C TYR A 282 0.04 13.32 -16.29
N VAL A 283 1.27 13.61 -16.72
CA VAL A 283 1.51 14.21 -18.04
C VAL A 283 1.20 13.18 -19.14
N ASP A 284 0.05 13.35 -19.79
CA ASP A 284 -0.47 12.47 -20.83
C ASP A 284 -0.27 13.02 -22.26
N THR A 285 -1.06 12.55 -23.22
CA THR A 285 -1.02 12.97 -24.62
C THR A 285 -1.26 14.45 -24.85
N SER A 286 -2.07 15.09 -23.98
CA SER A 286 -2.31 16.53 -24.01
C SER A 286 -1.05 17.36 -23.71
N LYS A 287 -0.02 16.71 -23.11
CA LYS A 287 1.24 17.32 -22.67
C LYS A 287 1.06 18.46 -21.66
N LYS A 288 -0.10 18.57 -21.00
CA LYS A 288 -0.29 19.53 -19.91
C LYS A 288 0.62 19.16 -18.74
N SER A 289 1.29 20.16 -18.19
CA SER A 289 2.13 19.99 -17.01
C SER A 289 1.28 19.74 -15.78
N THR A 290 1.69 18.79 -14.96
CA THR A 290 1.07 18.54 -13.66
C THR A 290 1.60 19.51 -12.59
N ARG A 291 0.83 19.66 -11.51
CA ARG A 291 1.15 20.46 -10.32
C ARG A 291 1.00 19.61 -9.07
N VAL A 292 1.92 19.76 -8.12
CA VAL A 292 1.85 19.03 -6.84
C VAL A 292 0.86 19.76 -5.92
N VAL A 293 -0.37 19.25 -5.86
CA VAL A 293 -1.42 19.76 -4.97
C VAL A 293 -1.41 18.96 -3.67
N CYS A 294 -1.30 17.65 -3.76
CA CYS A 294 -1.42 16.73 -2.63
C CYS A 294 -0.12 15.99 -2.34
N SER A 295 0.92 16.75 -1.94
CA SER A 295 2.28 16.22 -1.68
C SER A 295 2.38 15.08 -0.65
N THR A 296 1.34 14.87 0.17
CA THR A 296 1.29 13.80 1.18
C THR A 296 0.28 12.70 0.86
N ALA A 297 -0.52 12.86 -0.20
CA ALA A 297 -1.44 11.84 -0.67
C ALA A 297 -0.65 10.68 -1.30
N PRO A 298 -1.05 9.43 -1.07
CA PRO A 298 -0.50 8.31 -1.82
C PRO A 298 -0.95 8.37 -3.29
N SER A 299 -0.11 7.88 -4.21
CA SER A 299 -0.33 7.98 -5.66
C SER A 299 -1.50 7.14 -6.22
N TRP A 300 -2.21 6.44 -5.34
CA TRP A 300 -3.36 5.59 -5.67
C TRP A 300 -4.67 6.22 -5.20
N GLU A 301 -4.59 7.35 -4.53
CA GLU A 301 -5.76 8.09 -4.11
C GLU A 301 -6.55 8.50 -5.36
N VAL A 302 -7.88 8.37 -5.30
CA VAL A 302 -8.76 8.72 -6.42
C VAL A 302 -8.66 10.22 -6.67
N ASP A 303 -9.36 11.05 -5.92
CA ASP A 303 -9.37 12.51 -6.12
C ASP A 303 -9.00 13.19 -4.79
N CYS A 304 -7.78 13.70 -4.67
CA CYS A 304 -7.29 14.25 -3.41
C CYS A 304 -7.77 15.68 -3.15
N GLY A 305 -8.06 16.43 -4.23
CA GLY A 305 -8.61 17.78 -4.19
C GLY A 305 -10.10 17.79 -3.86
N LEU A 306 -10.80 16.68 -4.16
CA LEU A 306 -12.23 16.50 -4.01
C LEU A 306 -13.05 17.47 -4.88
N ASP A 307 -12.50 17.87 -6.02
CA ASP A 307 -13.03 18.92 -6.90
C ASP A 307 -13.11 18.54 -8.39
N ASP A 308 -12.52 17.41 -8.81
CA ASP A 308 -12.41 17.07 -10.24
C ASP A 308 -13.40 16.02 -10.72
N TYR A 309 -13.47 14.86 -10.07
CA TYR A 309 -14.31 13.74 -10.56
C TYR A 309 -14.87 12.86 -9.44
N PHE A 310 -14.38 12.99 -8.20
CA PHE A 310 -14.80 12.08 -7.13
C PHE A 310 -14.85 12.77 -5.75
N ASN A 311 -16.07 13.03 -5.28
CA ASN A 311 -16.29 13.51 -3.92
C ASN A 311 -17.60 12.96 -3.37
N ALA A 312 -17.54 12.12 -2.34
CA ALA A 312 -18.71 11.44 -1.77
C ALA A 312 -19.72 12.38 -1.07
N THR A 313 -19.32 13.61 -0.75
CA THR A 313 -20.14 14.65 -0.13
C THR A 313 -19.70 16.00 -0.70
N PRO A 314 -20.04 16.29 -1.97
CA PRO A 314 -19.59 17.51 -2.63
C PRO A 314 -20.22 18.74 -1.97
N THR A 315 -19.45 19.81 -1.86
CA THR A 315 -19.95 21.10 -1.36
C THR A 315 -21.02 21.63 -2.32
N ALA A 316 -22.14 22.11 -1.79
CA ALA A 316 -23.20 22.70 -2.61
C ALA A 316 -22.67 23.81 -3.53
N GLY A 317 -23.04 23.78 -4.80
CA GLY A 317 -22.56 24.72 -5.83
C GLY A 317 -21.14 24.46 -6.36
N SER A 318 -20.45 23.42 -5.88
CA SER A 318 -19.19 22.97 -6.49
C SER A 318 -19.43 22.30 -7.85
N TYR A 319 -18.36 22.10 -8.62
CA TYR A 319 -18.42 21.34 -9.88
C TYR A 319 -19.09 19.97 -9.67
N LEU A 320 -18.61 19.19 -8.68
CA LEU A 320 -19.12 17.85 -8.38
C LEU A 320 -20.51 17.81 -7.72
N ASP A 321 -21.10 18.96 -7.43
CA ASP A 321 -22.51 19.08 -7.07
C ASP A 321 -23.42 19.11 -8.32
N SER A 322 -22.98 19.83 -9.36
CA SER A 322 -23.77 20.17 -10.56
C SER A 322 -23.44 19.33 -11.81
N PHE A 323 -22.27 18.70 -11.85
CA PHE A 323 -21.77 17.88 -12.96
C PHE A 323 -21.60 16.41 -12.54
N TRP A 324 -21.19 15.56 -13.48
CA TRP A 324 -20.97 14.15 -13.18
C TRP A 324 -19.94 13.98 -12.06
N ASN A 325 -20.36 13.27 -11.02
CA ASN A 325 -19.51 12.93 -9.89
C ASN A 325 -19.48 11.41 -9.81
N THR A 326 -18.31 10.84 -10.06
CA THR A 326 -18.08 9.40 -10.10
C THR A 326 -18.54 8.70 -8.82
N SER A 327 -18.50 9.39 -7.67
CA SER A 327 -18.99 8.86 -6.39
C SER A 327 -20.51 8.64 -6.34
N ARG A 328 -21.29 9.22 -7.29
CA ARG A 328 -22.74 9.01 -7.46
C ARG A 328 -23.05 7.81 -8.36
N SER A 329 -22.04 7.14 -8.91
CA SER A 329 -22.24 5.97 -9.76
C SER A 329 -22.99 4.87 -9.02
N SER A 330 -24.04 4.35 -9.65
CA SER A 330 -24.86 3.23 -9.18
C SER A 330 -24.12 1.89 -9.12
N PHE A 331 -22.90 1.84 -9.64
CA PHE A 331 -21.95 0.72 -9.48
C PHE A 331 -21.16 0.81 -8.17
N LEU A 332 -21.36 1.87 -7.38
CA LEU A 332 -20.86 2.03 -6.03
C LEU A 332 -22.02 1.95 -5.03
N GLU A 333 -21.73 1.49 -3.82
CA GLU A 333 -22.65 1.46 -2.69
C GLU A 333 -22.21 2.46 -1.64
N GLY A 334 -23.17 3.26 -1.16
CA GLY A 334 -22.93 4.22 -0.10
C GLY A 334 -22.72 3.50 1.23
N GLY A 335 -21.86 4.06 2.08
CA GLY A 335 -21.65 3.53 3.42
C GLY A 335 -21.06 4.57 4.35
N PRO A 336 -20.88 4.24 5.63
CA PRO A 336 -20.07 5.06 6.51
C PRO A 336 -18.66 5.20 5.93
N ALA A 337 -18.01 6.34 6.17
CA ALA A 337 -16.59 6.48 5.85
C ALA A 337 -15.83 5.30 6.46
N PRO A 338 -14.89 4.67 5.72
CA PRO A 338 -14.03 3.69 6.34
C PRO A 338 -13.30 4.33 7.52
N PRO A 339 -13.05 3.55 8.59
CA PRO A 339 -12.18 4.02 9.66
C PRO A 339 -10.83 4.42 9.07
N ALA A 340 -10.30 5.57 9.48
CA ALA A 340 -9.00 6.01 9.00
C ALA A 340 -7.88 5.10 9.56
N PRO A 341 -6.82 4.81 8.78
CA PRO A 341 -5.70 4.03 9.28
C PRO A 341 -4.98 4.79 10.41
N PRO A 342 -4.31 4.08 11.33
CA PRO A 342 -3.46 4.72 12.33
C PRO A 342 -2.28 5.41 11.63
N THR A 343 -1.81 6.54 12.14
CA THR A 343 -0.59 7.18 11.63
C THR A 343 0.59 6.92 12.57
N ILE A 344 1.79 6.82 12.01
CA ILE A 344 3.02 6.60 12.77
C ILE A 344 4.14 7.47 12.20
N SER A 345 4.94 8.04 13.09
CA SER A 345 6.25 8.62 12.77
C SER A 345 7.32 8.02 13.68
N ILE A 346 8.57 8.00 13.22
CA ILE A 346 9.69 7.48 14.02
C ILE A 346 10.84 8.46 14.14
N SER A 347 11.51 8.42 15.29
CA SER A 347 12.75 9.14 15.57
C SER A 347 13.89 8.14 15.64
N VAL A 348 14.86 8.30 14.74
CA VAL A 348 16.07 7.49 14.64
C VAL A 348 17.29 8.42 14.56
N PRO A 349 18.34 8.21 15.38
CA PRO A 349 19.56 9.00 15.26
C PRO A 349 20.23 8.78 13.91
N ARG A 350 20.54 9.88 13.19
CA ARG A 350 21.14 9.85 11.85
C ARG A 350 22.52 9.18 11.81
N SER A 351 23.26 9.23 12.91
CA SER A 351 24.64 8.74 13.01
C SER A 351 24.87 8.05 14.36
N VAL A 352 25.33 6.81 14.32
CA VAL A 352 25.52 5.94 15.50
C VAL A 352 26.79 5.10 15.36
N PHE A 353 27.35 4.60 16.45
CA PHE A 353 28.53 3.74 16.40
C PHE A 353 28.16 2.27 16.45
N ALA A 354 28.71 1.47 15.52
CA ALA A 354 28.60 0.02 15.54
C ALA A 354 29.07 -0.53 16.90
N GLY A 355 28.35 -1.48 17.47
CA GLY A 355 28.61 -2.03 18.79
C GLY A 355 27.97 -1.27 19.96
N ASN A 356 27.44 -0.06 19.79
CA ASN A 356 26.59 0.56 20.79
C ASN A 356 25.11 0.43 20.43
N ALA A 357 24.26 0.23 21.44
CA ALA A 357 22.83 0.39 21.27
C ALA A 357 22.45 1.87 21.17
N PHE A 358 21.45 2.16 20.35
CA PHE A 358 20.91 3.50 20.13
C PHE A 358 19.37 3.49 20.26
N PRO A 359 18.77 4.55 20.82
CA PRO A 359 17.33 4.60 21.04
C PRO A 359 16.61 4.82 19.71
N VAL A 360 15.44 4.21 19.59
CA VAL A 360 14.44 4.50 18.54
C VAL A 360 13.08 4.67 19.20
N LYS A 361 12.29 5.62 18.70
CA LYS A 361 10.98 5.96 19.25
C LYS A 361 9.95 6.09 18.13
N ALA A 362 8.74 5.64 18.38
CA ALA A 362 7.58 5.82 17.53
C ALA A 362 6.59 6.76 18.22
N SER A 363 5.98 7.64 17.43
CA SER A 363 4.80 8.42 17.82
C SER A 363 3.64 7.93 16.97
N VAL A 364 2.55 7.53 17.61
CA VAL A 364 1.38 6.94 16.96
C VAL A 364 0.17 7.80 17.24
N SER A 365 -0.65 8.06 16.21
CA SER A 365 -2.00 8.58 16.36
C SER A 365 -2.99 7.56 15.82
N VAL A 366 -4.02 7.23 16.59
CA VAL A 366 -5.07 6.30 16.17
C VAL A 366 -6.42 7.01 16.24
N PRO A 367 -7.19 7.04 15.14
CA PRO A 367 -8.56 7.50 15.16
C PRO A 367 -9.39 6.77 16.23
N ASP A 368 -10.25 7.53 16.92
CA ASP A 368 -11.20 7.04 17.94
C ASP A 368 -10.57 6.36 19.17
N GLY A 369 -9.26 6.56 19.40
CA GLY A 369 -8.58 5.99 20.57
C GLY A 369 -8.48 4.46 20.55
N ARG A 370 -8.64 3.83 19.39
CA ARG A 370 -8.57 2.36 19.22
C ARG A 370 -7.25 1.82 19.76
N SER A 371 -7.28 0.62 20.35
CA SER A 371 -6.03 0.02 20.84
C SER A 371 -5.16 -0.47 19.69
N TYR A 372 -3.84 -0.50 19.93
CA TYR A 372 -2.86 -0.75 18.88
C TYR A 372 -1.60 -1.45 19.40
N SER A 373 -0.83 -2.02 18.47
CA SER A 373 0.49 -2.58 18.71
C SER A 373 1.51 -1.94 17.77
N VAL A 374 2.76 -1.82 18.22
CA VAL A 374 3.88 -1.34 17.38
C VAL A 374 4.95 -2.41 17.29
N ARG A 375 5.45 -2.68 16.08
CA ARG A 375 6.51 -3.63 15.80
C ARG A 375 7.67 -3.00 15.02
N TRP A 376 8.89 -3.16 15.52
CA TRP A 376 10.13 -2.67 14.93
C TRP A 376 10.79 -3.73 14.03
N SER A 377 11.37 -3.28 12.92
CA SER A 377 12.15 -4.10 11.99
C SER A 377 13.37 -3.32 11.47
N SER A 378 14.36 -4.06 10.96
CA SER A 378 15.58 -3.47 10.39
C SER A 378 15.76 -3.96 8.96
N SER A 379 16.30 -3.10 8.10
CA SER A 379 16.71 -3.49 6.75
C SER A 379 17.97 -4.36 6.73
N ARG A 380 18.63 -4.54 7.89
CA ARG A 380 19.87 -5.28 8.04
C ARG A 380 19.68 -6.54 8.86
N THR A 381 20.19 -7.66 8.37
CA THR A 381 20.16 -8.96 9.06
C THR A 381 21.16 -9.06 10.22
N ASP A 382 22.20 -8.23 10.22
CA ASP A 382 23.21 -8.18 11.28
C ASP A 382 22.84 -7.22 12.41
N CYS A 383 21.76 -6.43 12.30
CA CYS A 383 21.28 -5.54 13.34
C CYS A 383 20.00 -6.08 13.99
N ALA A 384 19.77 -5.73 15.25
CA ALA A 384 18.65 -6.25 16.02
C ALA A 384 18.13 -5.23 17.04
N PHE A 385 17.00 -5.54 17.65
CA PHE A 385 16.37 -4.73 18.69
C PHE A 385 16.44 -5.43 20.04
N THR A 386 16.46 -4.65 21.11
CA THR A 386 16.35 -5.18 22.48
C THR A 386 14.96 -5.78 22.71
N ARG A 387 13.93 -5.12 22.18
CA ARG A 387 12.55 -5.60 22.05
C ARG A 387 12.01 -5.15 20.70
N VAL A 388 11.31 -6.04 20.01
CA VAL A 388 10.66 -5.71 18.73
C VAL A 388 9.32 -4.99 18.92
N GLY A 389 8.74 -4.99 20.13
CA GLY A 389 7.45 -4.36 20.41
C GLY A 389 7.55 -3.06 21.21
N GLY A 390 6.55 -2.19 21.02
CA GLY A 390 6.29 -0.99 21.84
C GLY A 390 6.77 0.32 21.24
N LEU A 391 6.34 1.45 21.81
CA LEU A 391 6.62 2.80 21.29
C LEU A 391 8.10 3.21 21.37
N ALA A 392 8.91 2.54 22.19
CA ALA A 392 10.33 2.82 22.30
C ALA A 392 11.14 1.55 22.55
N THR A 393 12.28 1.45 21.86
CA THR A 393 13.23 0.35 22.05
C THR A 393 14.66 0.84 21.78
N SER A 394 15.63 -0.07 21.86
CA SER A 394 17.00 0.20 21.44
C SER A 394 17.40 -0.77 20.35
N ALA A 395 17.80 -0.22 19.21
CA ALA A 395 18.42 -0.94 18.12
C ALA A 395 19.94 -1.04 18.35
N TYR A 396 20.58 -2.05 17.79
CA TYR A 396 22.03 -2.22 17.83
C TYR A 396 22.52 -3.03 16.64
N CYS A 397 23.76 -2.76 16.23
CA CYS A 397 24.51 -3.58 15.28
C CYS A 397 25.81 -4.02 15.96
N PRO A 398 26.36 -5.21 15.67
CA PRO A 398 27.64 -5.66 16.21
C PRO A 398 28.79 -4.78 15.70
N VAL A 399 29.92 -4.76 16.42
CA VAL A 399 31.10 -3.93 16.04
C VAL A 399 31.70 -4.22 14.65
N ALA A 400 31.36 -5.35 14.03
CA ALA A 400 31.81 -5.70 12.68
C ALA A 400 30.98 -5.03 11.58
N ALA A 401 29.80 -4.49 11.92
CA ALA A 401 28.93 -3.83 10.98
C ALA A 401 29.52 -2.48 10.51
N GLY A 402 29.29 -2.14 9.24
CA GLY A 402 29.66 -0.86 8.64
C GLY A 402 28.63 -0.40 7.61
N GLY A 403 28.80 0.81 7.08
CA GLY A 403 27.88 1.41 6.11
C GLY A 403 26.64 2.04 6.75
N SER A 404 25.51 1.93 6.09
CA SER A 404 24.22 2.48 6.54
C SER A 404 23.19 1.38 6.77
N GLY A 405 22.09 1.72 7.44
CA GLY A 405 20.96 0.83 7.66
C GLY A 405 19.64 1.61 7.76
N GLY A 406 18.54 0.87 7.71
CA GLY A 406 17.19 1.37 7.93
C GLY A 406 16.56 0.74 9.16
N VAL A 407 15.77 1.53 9.87
CA VAL A 407 14.84 1.08 10.90
C VAL A 407 13.43 1.43 10.44
N SER A 408 12.50 0.50 10.62
CA SER A 408 11.09 0.70 10.37
C SER A 408 10.27 0.34 11.61
N ALA A 409 9.15 1.02 11.81
CA ALA A 409 8.14 0.64 12.78
C ALA A 409 6.78 0.55 12.09
N LYS A 410 6.04 -0.52 12.39
CA LYS A 410 4.66 -0.73 11.96
C LYS A 410 3.73 -0.58 13.15
N VAL A 411 2.70 0.25 13.03
CA VAL A 411 1.56 0.27 13.96
C VAL A 411 0.44 -0.59 13.39
N THR A 412 -0.23 -1.42 14.19
CA THR A 412 -1.44 -2.14 13.79
C THR A 412 -2.51 -2.00 14.87
N ASP A 413 -3.70 -1.57 14.49
CA ASP A 413 -4.82 -1.37 15.41
C ASP A 413 -5.74 -2.60 15.51
N GLN A 414 -6.76 -2.50 16.37
CA GLN A 414 -7.77 -3.55 16.59
C GLN A 414 -8.61 -3.90 15.36
N GLN A 415 -8.71 -3.01 14.38
CA GLN A 415 -9.42 -3.26 13.13
C GLN A 415 -8.50 -3.86 12.07
N SER A 416 -7.29 -4.27 12.47
CA SER A 416 -6.24 -4.79 11.59
C SER A 416 -5.76 -3.79 10.54
N MET A 417 -6.01 -2.49 10.73
CA MET A 417 -5.42 -1.46 9.89
C MET A 417 -4.00 -1.18 10.35
N SER A 418 -3.10 -0.84 9.43
CA SER A 418 -1.73 -0.49 9.79
C SER A 418 -1.16 0.65 8.99
N SER A 419 -0.11 1.23 9.55
CA SER A 419 0.81 2.11 8.84
C SER A 419 2.23 1.81 9.28
N SER A 420 3.19 2.16 8.42
CA SER A 420 4.62 2.03 8.73
C SER A 420 5.35 3.34 8.52
N ALA A 421 6.38 3.57 9.32
CA ALA A 421 7.33 4.65 9.12
C ALA A 421 8.76 4.09 9.11
N SER A 422 9.62 4.67 8.28
CA SER A 422 11.00 4.24 8.09
C SER A 422 11.95 5.42 8.14
N ALA A 423 13.15 5.18 8.66
CA ALA A 423 14.22 6.16 8.73
C ALA A 423 15.58 5.48 8.61
N THR A 424 16.54 6.19 8.03
CA THR A 424 17.89 5.68 7.80
C THR A 424 18.87 6.20 8.84
N TYR A 425 19.94 5.44 9.07
CA TYR A 425 21.07 5.81 9.92
C TYR A 425 22.39 5.35 9.30
N LYS A 426 23.47 6.03 9.69
CA LYS A 426 24.85 5.67 9.30
C LYS A 426 25.61 5.11 10.51
N LEU A 427 26.37 4.03 10.28
CA LEU A 427 27.36 3.51 11.23
C LEU A 427 28.64 4.34 11.08
N ALA A 428 28.84 5.27 12.00
CA ALA A 428 29.95 6.21 11.98
C ALA A 428 31.30 5.55 12.25
N ILE A 429 32.31 6.01 11.51
CA ILE A 429 33.72 5.73 11.78
C ILE A 429 34.33 7.04 12.30
N PRO A 430 34.78 7.09 13.56
CA PRO A 430 35.44 8.27 14.12
C PRO A 430 36.82 8.46 13.48
N GLY A 431 37.33 9.70 13.46
CA GLY A 431 38.69 10.00 12.97
C GLY A 431 39.80 9.34 13.79
N SER A 432 39.50 8.88 15.00
CA SER A 432 40.36 7.99 15.78
C SER A 432 39.53 6.97 16.57
N PRO A 433 39.96 5.70 16.66
CA PRO A 433 39.21 4.67 17.38
C PRO A 433 38.95 5.04 18.85
N ARG A 434 37.69 4.91 19.27
CA ARG A 434 37.24 5.25 20.62
C ARG A 434 37.86 4.29 21.65
N LYS A 435 38.22 4.83 22.81
CA LYS A 435 38.80 4.04 23.92
C LYS A 435 37.77 3.05 24.46
N THR A 436 38.21 1.83 24.75
CA THR A 436 37.38 0.78 25.35
C THR A 436 37.89 0.46 26.76
N ARG A 437 37.01 -0.07 27.61
CA ARG A 437 37.33 -0.48 28.98
C ARG A 437 36.91 -1.93 29.19
N ALA A 438 37.88 -2.83 29.37
CA ALA A 438 37.68 -4.24 29.65
C ALA A 438 37.74 -4.52 31.17
N ILE A 439 36.66 -5.05 31.72
CA ILE A 439 36.52 -5.36 33.15
C ILE A 439 36.36 -6.86 33.31
N LEU A 440 37.34 -7.52 33.95
CA LEU A 440 37.34 -8.95 34.25
C LEU A 440 37.01 -9.17 35.72
N ARG A 441 36.04 -10.05 36.00
CA ARG A 441 35.68 -10.54 37.34
C ARG A 441 35.56 -12.06 37.31
N SER A 442 35.60 -12.69 38.48
CA SER A 442 35.33 -14.13 38.64
C SER A 442 34.18 -14.36 39.60
N SER A 443 33.48 -15.49 39.47
CA SER A 443 32.52 -15.96 40.46
C SER A 443 33.16 -16.32 41.80
N THR A 444 34.44 -16.71 41.79
CA THR A 444 35.25 -16.99 42.97
C THR A 444 36.73 -16.74 42.65
N THR A 445 37.51 -16.33 43.63
CA THR A 445 38.97 -16.19 43.54
C THR A 445 39.71 -17.43 44.01
N SER A 446 39.02 -18.44 44.56
CA SER A 446 39.61 -19.71 44.96
C SER A 446 38.70 -20.91 44.69
N ILE A 447 39.30 -22.02 44.27
CA ILE A 447 38.63 -23.30 43.99
C ILE A 447 39.47 -24.46 44.51
N ARG A 448 38.82 -25.59 44.85
CA ARG A 448 39.52 -26.88 45.02
C ARG A 448 39.92 -27.44 43.65
N ARG A 449 40.99 -28.23 43.60
CA ARG A 449 41.41 -28.94 42.38
C ARG A 449 40.23 -29.71 41.78
N GLY A 450 40.04 -29.61 40.47
CA GLY A 450 38.92 -30.25 39.75
C GLY A 450 37.60 -29.46 39.77
N ARG A 451 37.47 -28.39 40.57
CA ARG A 451 36.29 -27.50 40.53
C ARG A 451 36.43 -26.40 39.47
N ARG A 452 35.32 -25.71 39.19
CA ARG A 452 35.20 -24.72 38.10
C ARG A 452 35.00 -23.31 38.66
N ALA A 453 35.54 -22.31 37.97
CA ALA A 453 35.22 -20.90 38.17
C ALA A 453 34.60 -20.30 36.90
N ILE A 454 33.83 -19.23 37.05
CA ILE A 454 33.22 -18.50 35.93
C ILE A 454 33.88 -17.12 35.85
N LEU A 455 34.66 -16.91 34.79
CA LEU A 455 35.12 -15.58 34.41
C LEU A 455 33.98 -14.81 33.75
N ARG A 456 33.75 -13.57 34.20
CA ARG A 456 32.76 -12.64 33.67
C ARG A 456 33.48 -11.40 33.16
N VAL A 457 33.30 -11.10 31.87
CA VAL A 457 33.87 -9.91 31.24
C VAL A 457 32.76 -8.92 30.95
N LYS A 458 33.01 -7.63 31.19
CA LYS A 458 32.23 -6.52 30.63
C LYS A 458 33.15 -5.62 29.82
N LEU A 459 32.74 -5.30 28.59
CA LEU A 459 33.41 -4.34 27.71
C LEU A 459 32.52 -3.11 27.55
N ARG A 460 33.07 -1.94 27.85
CA ARG A 460 32.37 -0.66 27.80
C ARG A 460 33.08 0.33 26.89
N ASP A 461 32.31 1.20 26.25
CA ASP A 461 32.82 2.48 25.75
C ASP A 461 33.37 3.24 26.96
N ALA A 462 34.64 3.63 26.91
CA ALA A 462 35.29 4.30 28.04
C ALA A 462 34.66 5.68 28.31
N THR A 463 34.13 6.34 27.27
CA THR A 463 33.53 7.68 27.33
C THR A 463 32.09 7.64 27.82
N THR A 464 31.24 6.81 27.20
CA THR A 464 29.79 6.81 27.48
C THR A 464 29.37 5.76 28.51
N GLY A 465 30.26 4.81 28.83
CA GLY A 465 29.92 3.66 29.66
C GLY A 465 28.97 2.65 29.01
N LYS A 466 28.54 2.87 27.76
CA LYS A 466 27.66 1.97 27.02
C LYS A 466 28.34 0.62 26.75
N ALA A 467 27.53 -0.43 26.62
CA ALA A 467 27.99 -1.74 26.18
C ALA A 467 28.64 -1.66 24.79
N ILE A 468 29.69 -2.45 24.58
CA ILE A 468 30.25 -2.72 23.25
C ILE A 468 29.85 -4.14 22.84
N ILE A 469 29.01 -4.26 21.82
CA ILE A 469 28.26 -5.46 21.43
C ILE A 469 28.95 -6.18 20.26
N GLY A 470 29.07 -7.50 20.35
CA GLY A 470 29.63 -8.34 19.28
C GLY A 470 31.16 -8.30 19.16
N MET A 471 31.86 -7.63 20.07
CA MET A 471 33.32 -7.50 20.05
C MET A 471 33.99 -8.83 20.39
N PRO A 472 34.93 -9.33 19.56
CA PRO A 472 35.78 -10.44 19.91
C PRO A 472 36.62 -10.15 21.16
N LEU A 473 36.72 -11.12 22.05
CA LEU A 473 37.50 -11.10 23.27
C LEU A 473 38.42 -12.31 23.27
N THR A 474 39.73 -12.07 23.36
CA THR A 474 40.73 -13.12 23.51
C THR A 474 41.06 -13.27 24.99
N VAL A 475 40.84 -14.45 25.54
CA VAL A 475 41.14 -14.77 26.94
C VAL A 475 42.50 -15.44 27.01
N PHE A 476 43.37 -14.89 27.84
CA PHE A 476 44.69 -15.42 28.12
C PHE A 476 44.78 -15.99 29.53
N ALA A 477 45.59 -17.03 29.69
CA ALA A 477 45.90 -17.64 30.97
C ALA A 477 47.42 -17.76 31.17
N MET A 478 47.86 -17.59 32.40
CA MET A 478 49.23 -17.78 32.85
C MET A 478 49.22 -18.60 34.15
N PRO A 479 49.41 -19.94 34.06
CA PRO A 479 49.52 -20.79 35.24
C PRO A 479 50.74 -20.43 36.09
N ARG A 480 50.66 -20.59 37.41
CA ARG A 480 51.78 -20.37 38.33
C ARG A 480 53.00 -21.19 37.90
N GLY A 481 54.13 -20.51 37.75
CA GLY A 481 55.39 -21.06 37.22
C GLY A 481 55.59 -20.85 35.71
N SER A 482 54.58 -20.36 34.98
CA SER A 482 54.75 -19.89 33.59
C SER A 482 55.16 -18.42 33.56
N THR A 483 55.99 -18.05 32.59
CA THR A 483 56.31 -16.65 32.24
C THR A 483 55.55 -16.17 30.99
N LYS A 484 54.82 -17.06 30.30
CA LYS A 484 54.10 -16.76 29.06
C LYS A 484 52.60 -16.78 29.25
N TRP A 485 51.92 -15.76 28.71
CA TRP A 485 50.47 -15.74 28.52
C TRP A 485 50.09 -16.63 27.34
N THR A 486 49.15 -17.53 27.54
CA THR A 486 48.66 -18.45 26.49
C THR A 486 47.19 -18.16 26.18
N LYS A 487 46.82 -18.15 24.91
CA LYS A 487 45.42 -17.99 24.48
C LYS A 487 44.63 -19.25 24.86
N VAL A 488 43.58 -19.10 25.65
CA VAL A 488 42.74 -20.22 26.10
C VAL A 488 41.33 -20.19 25.55
N ALA A 489 40.83 -19.04 25.10
CA ALA A 489 39.52 -18.94 24.46
C ALA A 489 39.39 -17.66 23.63
N ILE A 490 38.52 -17.71 22.62
CA ILE A 490 37.94 -16.53 21.98
C ILE A 490 36.44 -16.54 22.29
N ARG A 491 35.91 -15.38 22.65
CA ARG A 491 34.48 -15.16 22.91
C ARG A 491 34.03 -13.87 22.24
N ARG A 492 32.71 -13.64 22.18
CA ARG A 492 32.14 -12.34 21.78
C ARG A 492 31.31 -11.76 22.92
N THR A 493 31.20 -10.44 22.95
CA THR A 493 30.28 -9.74 23.86
C THR A 493 28.84 -9.83 23.36
N ASN A 494 27.90 -10.08 24.28
CA ASN A 494 26.47 -10.02 24.01
C ASN A 494 25.94 -8.58 24.04
N VAL A 495 24.63 -8.40 23.94
CA VAL A 495 23.93 -7.09 23.94
C VAL A 495 24.21 -6.23 25.18
N ARG A 496 24.59 -6.86 26.30
CA ARG A 496 24.98 -6.15 27.53
C ARG A 496 26.47 -5.81 27.56
N GLY A 497 27.19 -6.04 26.47
CA GLY A 497 28.64 -5.89 26.37
C GLY A 497 29.38 -6.91 27.22
N ALA A 498 28.76 -8.07 27.48
CA ALA A 498 29.27 -9.04 28.44
C ALA A 498 29.60 -10.38 27.80
N SER A 499 30.56 -11.09 28.38
CA SER A 499 30.87 -12.47 28.01
C SER A 499 31.21 -13.30 29.25
N ARG A 500 31.05 -14.62 29.15
CA ARG A 500 31.33 -15.56 30.24
C ARG A 500 32.19 -16.72 29.73
N LEU A 501 33.15 -17.15 30.55
CA LEU A 501 33.98 -18.32 30.29
C LEU A 501 34.07 -19.18 31.54
N ARG A 502 33.79 -20.47 31.42
CA ARG A 502 34.05 -21.46 32.47
C ARG A 502 35.51 -21.90 32.37
N VAL A 503 36.23 -21.88 33.48
CA VAL A 503 37.63 -22.32 33.56
C VAL A 503 37.81 -23.33 34.68
N SER A 504 38.71 -24.29 34.47
CA SER A 504 39.02 -25.36 35.43
C SER A 504 40.55 -25.51 35.57
N PRO A 505 41.26 -24.49 36.10
CA PRO A 505 42.71 -24.54 36.17
C PRO A 505 43.18 -25.64 37.14
N ARG A 506 44.26 -26.35 36.76
CA ARG A 506 44.90 -27.37 37.62
C ARG A 506 45.90 -26.78 38.63
N LYS A 507 46.43 -25.59 38.33
CA LYS A 507 47.34 -24.79 39.18
C LYS A 507 46.74 -23.40 39.38
N THR A 508 47.12 -22.68 40.44
CA THR A 508 46.79 -21.25 40.57
C THR A 508 47.14 -20.53 39.27
N THR A 509 46.18 -19.81 38.67
CA THR A 509 46.31 -19.29 37.30
C THR A 509 45.82 -17.86 37.24
N ALA A 510 46.62 -16.97 36.65
CA ALA A 510 46.22 -15.61 36.30
C ALA A 510 45.51 -15.60 34.95
N TYR A 511 44.48 -14.77 34.82
CA TYR A 511 43.69 -14.57 33.61
C TYR A 511 43.65 -13.10 33.22
N SER A 512 43.75 -12.81 31.93
CA SER A 512 43.56 -11.47 31.37
C SER A 512 42.76 -11.58 30.08
N VAL A 513 42.02 -10.53 29.73
CA VAL A 513 41.21 -10.49 28.51
C VAL A 513 41.61 -9.28 27.68
N VAL A 514 41.83 -9.51 26.39
CA VAL A 514 42.14 -8.47 25.41
C VAL A 514 40.97 -8.40 24.42
N SER A 515 40.41 -7.21 24.22
CA SER A 515 39.38 -7.00 23.19
C SER A 515 40.00 -6.86 21.80
N GLY A 516 39.22 -7.16 20.76
CA GLY A 516 39.58 -6.84 19.39
C GLY A 516 39.75 -5.33 19.14
N TYR A 517 40.32 -5.04 17.98
CA TYR A 517 40.41 -3.69 17.41
C TYR A 517 39.42 -3.59 16.24
N THR A 518 38.82 -2.41 16.07
CA THR A 518 38.04 -2.05 14.87
C THR A 518 38.31 -0.59 14.51
N LYS A 519 37.88 -0.14 13.33
CA LYS A 519 37.95 1.28 12.95
C LYS A 519 37.21 2.19 13.95
N THR A 520 36.21 1.67 14.66
CA THR A 520 35.43 2.41 15.67
C THR A 520 36.01 2.32 17.08
N TRP A 521 36.61 1.18 17.44
CA TRP A 521 36.97 0.85 18.83
C TRP A 521 38.42 0.39 18.95
N ARG A 522 39.17 1.04 19.85
CA ARG A 522 40.52 0.63 20.24
C ARG A 522 40.48 -0.65 21.06
N SER A 523 41.52 -1.48 20.93
CA SER A 523 41.70 -2.63 21.83
C SER A 523 41.96 -2.18 23.27
N ALA A 524 41.44 -2.95 24.24
CA ALA A 524 41.75 -2.80 25.66
C ALA A 524 42.07 -4.16 26.29
N GLN A 525 42.98 -4.12 27.26
CA GLN A 525 43.34 -5.26 28.10
C GLN A 525 42.79 -5.06 29.51
N SER A 526 42.19 -6.11 30.08
CA SER A 526 41.77 -6.09 31.48
C SER A 526 42.96 -6.22 32.42
N LYS A 527 42.82 -5.70 33.65
CA LYS A 527 43.70 -6.11 34.76
C LYS A 527 43.69 -7.64 34.89
N ALA A 528 44.83 -8.20 35.29
CA ALA A 528 44.95 -9.63 35.54
C ALA A 528 44.11 -10.03 36.77
N LEU A 529 43.47 -11.19 36.70
CA LEU A 529 42.69 -11.78 37.78
C LEU A 529 43.21 -13.19 38.06
N THR A 530 43.56 -13.47 39.31
CA THR A 530 44.08 -14.78 39.72
C THR A 530 43.01 -15.65 40.34
N ILE A 531 42.98 -16.92 39.95
CA ILE A 531 42.19 -17.97 40.62
C ILE A 531 43.16 -18.91 41.32
N THR A 532 43.05 -18.99 42.65
CA THR A 532 43.87 -19.85 43.50
C THR A 532 43.30 -21.27 43.54
N VAL A 533 44.12 -22.26 43.20
CA VAL A 533 43.75 -23.68 43.28
C VAL A 533 44.28 -24.28 44.57
N ARG A 534 43.38 -24.64 45.48
CA ARG A 534 43.67 -25.37 46.71
C ARG A 534 43.70 -26.87 46.41
N SER A 535 44.55 -27.61 47.13
CA SER A 535 44.65 -29.07 47.05
C SER A 535 43.29 -29.75 47.19
#